data_AF-A0A7G1NJX0-F1
#
_entry.id   AF-A0A7G1NJX0-F1
#
_cell.length_a   1.000
_cell.length_b   1.000
_cell.length_c   1.000
_cell.angle_alpha   90.00
_cell.angle_beta   90.00
_cell.angle_gamma   90.00
#
_symmetry.space_group_name_H-M   'P 1'
#
loop_
_entity.id
_entity.type
_entity.pdbx_description
1 polymer ?
#
loop_
_entity_poly.entity_id
_entity_poly.type
_entity_poly.pdbx_seq_one_letter_code
_entity_poly.pdbx_strand_id
1 'polypeptide(L)'
;MECGLPSKQLVSVVGGGRQARNVEVGSKLWSLDGTRTVQTTVVGISAVKAREVVDVVTDRVTFTVAPQQELHTAEGWVPAVHAAGTMIAWTPARKLCRVRPAIVAGYEFGYFIGATCADGTVGKNYVSLVVNDESFAMRYAECLTEATGLAARLEPVTRPSGFLGRDVPGFRVRVVSSYLSDALRQYVGGDAHHMRQRFPRVVLRDLCTFEGFLDGYVEGDGFRHKKWDGRTVVSANVPFLQELALIIGARFTPRPKGTASALVIADRWPARGTFTAEWHPLEPVESTWVEVRDARLRRAAGTKPFTLYSYRLDPHPGFLVNGHLARQVW
;
A
#
# COMPACT_ATOMS: atom_id res chain seq x y z
N MET A 1 -2.31 37.33 -8.50
CA MET A 1 -1.95 36.12 -9.28
C MET A 1 -3.19 35.25 -9.39
N GLU A 2 -3.57 34.85 -10.60
CA GLU A 2 -4.74 34.00 -10.82
C GLU A 2 -4.35 32.53 -10.60
N CYS A 3 -4.51 32.02 -9.38
CA CYS A 3 -4.53 30.59 -9.08
C CYS A 3 -5.99 30.12 -8.98
N GLY A 4 -6.25 28.81 -9.07
CA GLY A 4 -7.61 28.28 -8.92
C GLY A 4 -8.01 27.24 -9.95
N LEU A 5 -9.22 26.71 -9.76
CA LEU A 5 -9.80 25.66 -10.59
C LEU A 5 -11.02 26.18 -11.36
N PRO A 6 -11.18 25.86 -12.65
CA PRO A 6 -12.40 26.17 -13.38
C PRO A 6 -13.63 25.54 -12.72
N SER A 7 -14.78 26.20 -12.80
CA SER A 7 -16.04 25.80 -12.14
C SER A 7 -16.38 24.30 -12.18
N LYS A 8 -16.15 23.63 -13.31
CA LYS A 8 -16.51 22.21 -13.52
C LYS A 8 -15.40 21.22 -13.18
N GLN A 9 -14.19 21.69 -12.87
CA GLN A 9 -13.06 20.83 -12.51
C GLN A 9 -13.42 20.03 -11.25
N LEU A 10 -13.09 18.74 -11.24
CA LEU A 10 -13.36 17.88 -10.10
C LEU A 10 -12.23 17.96 -9.07
N VAL A 11 -12.64 18.15 -7.82
CA VAL A 11 -11.82 18.13 -6.61
C VAL A 11 -12.16 16.88 -5.81
N SER A 12 -11.14 16.26 -5.21
CA SER A 12 -11.33 15.05 -4.41
C SER A 12 -11.75 15.44 -3.00
N VAL A 13 -13.07 15.47 -2.76
CA VAL A 13 -13.66 15.74 -1.43
C VAL A 13 -13.76 14.41 -0.67
N VAL A 14 -13.71 14.46 0.67
CA VAL A 14 -14.05 13.30 1.50
C VAL A 14 -15.52 12.94 1.25
N GLY A 15 -15.77 11.72 0.77
CA GLY A 15 -17.10 11.28 0.32
C GLY A 15 -17.31 11.28 -1.21
N GLY A 16 -16.36 11.79 -2.01
CA GLY A 16 -16.39 11.66 -3.47
C GLY A 16 -15.89 12.89 -4.23
N GLY A 17 -15.90 12.80 -5.56
CA GLY A 17 -15.53 13.93 -6.42
C GLY A 17 -16.60 15.02 -6.41
N ARG A 18 -16.21 16.29 -6.31
CA ARG A 18 -17.11 17.45 -6.39
C ARG A 18 -16.59 18.48 -7.38
N GLN A 19 -17.50 19.15 -8.09
CA GLN A 19 -17.13 20.31 -8.93
C GLN A 19 -16.57 21.45 -8.07
N ALA A 20 -15.55 22.13 -8.57
CA ALA A 20 -14.84 23.17 -7.86
C ALA A 20 -15.77 24.27 -7.31
N ARG A 21 -16.78 24.68 -8.09
CA ARG A 21 -17.76 25.69 -7.68
C ARG A 21 -18.69 25.27 -6.54
N ASN A 22 -18.80 23.97 -6.27
CA ASN A 22 -19.71 23.40 -5.25
C ASN A 22 -18.96 23.04 -3.96
N VAL A 23 -17.65 23.29 -3.90
CA VAL A 23 -16.89 23.16 -2.66
C VAL A 23 -17.26 24.33 -1.75
N GLU A 24 -17.50 24.04 -0.46
CA GLU A 24 -17.97 25.00 0.53
C GLU A 24 -16.97 25.08 1.69
N VAL A 25 -16.96 26.21 2.43
CA VAL A 25 -16.21 26.30 3.69
C VAL A 25 -16.71 25.21 4.65
N GLY A 26 -15.79 24.55 5.34
CA GLY A 26 -16.05 23.35 6.15
C GLY A 26 -15.98 22.03 5.37
N SER A 27 -15.92 22.05 4.04
CA SER A 27 -15.71 20.83 3.25
C SER A 27 -14.33 20.24 3.56
N LYS A 28 -14.27 18.91 3.72
CA LYS A 28 -13.01 18.18 3.86
C LYS A 28 -12.51 17.71 2.49
N LEU A 29 -11.30 18.09 2.12
CA LEU A 29 -10.63 17.65 0.89
C LEU A 29 -9.56 16.61 1.21
N TRP A 30 -9.33 15.71 0.26
CA TRP A 30 -8.14 14.85 0.29
C TRP A 30 -6.91 15.64 -0.16
N SER A 31 -5.79 15.35 0.48
CA SER A 31 -4.46 15.88 0.20
C SER A 31 -3.42 14.76 0.33
N LEU A 32 -2.15 15.09 0.12
CA LEU A 32 -1.02 14.22 0.40
C LEU A 32 -0.06 14.88 1.39
N ASP A 33 0.42 14.09 2.34
CA ASP A 33 1.56 14.39 3.19
C ASP A 33 2.62 13.31 2.97
N GLY A 34 3.70 13.68 2.26
CA GLY A 34 4.65 12.73 1.70
C GLY A 34 3.96 11.66 0.84
N THR A 35 4.03 10.40 1.28
CA THR A 35 3.45 9.25 0.59
C THR A 35 2.03 8.91 1.03
N ARG A 36 1.48 9.66 1.98
CA ARG A 36 0.24 9.33 2.70
C ARG A 36 -0.90 10.22 2.25
N THR A 37 -2.11 9.66 2.23
CA THR A 37 -3.30 10.46 2.02
C THR A 37 -3.80 11.04 3.34
N VAL A 38 -4.01 12.35 3.36
CA VAL A 38 -4.46 13.09 4.55
C VAL A 38 -5.68 13.93 4.21
N GLN A 39 -6.38 14.41 5.24
CA GLN A 39 -7.54 15.27 5.08
C GLN A 39 -7.19 16.71 5.46
N THR A 40 -7.71 17.66 4.71
CA THR A 40 -7.62 19.10 5.01
C THR A 40 -8.99 19.74 4.91
N THR A 41 -9.22 20.85 5.59
CA THR A 41 -10.50 21.53 5.66
C THR A 41 -10.45 22.85 4.90
N VAL A 42 -11.47 23.13 4.11
CA VAL A 42 -11.64 24.44 3.46
C VAL A 42 -12.05 25.46 4.51
N VAL A 43 -11.19 26.44 4.77
CA VAL A 43 -11.44 27.53 5.74
C VAL A 43 -11.80 28.85 5.05
N GLY A 44 -11.59 28.95 3.74
CA GLY A 44 -11.96 30.12 2.95
C GLY A 44 -12.05 29.80 1.47
N ILE A 45 -12.85 30.57 0.73
CA ILE A 45 -13.02 30.41 -0.71
C ILE A 45 -12.94 31.78 -1.36
N SER A 46 -12.22 31.87 -2.49
CA SER A 46 -12.26 33.02 -3.38
C SER A 46 -12.57 32.58 -4.81
N ALA A 47 -13.16 33.48 -5.58
CA ALA A 47 -13.43 33.24 -6.99
C ALA A 47 -13.00 34.45 -7.82
N VAL A 48 -12.22 34.20 -8.87
CA VAL A 48 -11.72 35.23 -9.79
C VAL A 48 -12.09 34.90 -11.24
N LYS A 49 -12.17 35.93 -12.08
CA LYS A 49 -12.32 35.75 -13.53
C LYS A 49 -10.94 35.69 -14.16
N ALA A 50 -10.76 34.75 -15.08
CA ALA A 50 -9.51 34.56 -15.79
C ALA A 50 -9.77 34.33 -17.28
N ARG A 51 -8.84 34.77 -18.14
CA ARG A 51 -8.92 34.51 -19.59
C ARG A 51 -8.10 33.33 -20.05
N GLU A 52 -7.24 32.79 -19.18
CA GLU A 52 -6.32 31.70 -19.50
C GLU A 52 -6.44 30.58 -18.47
N VAL A 53 -6.32 29.34 -18.95
CA VAL A 53 -6.23 28.12 -18.17
C VAL A 53 -5.23 27.18 -18.83
N VAL A 54 -4.71 26.21 -18.09
CA VAL A 54 -3.83 25.18 -18.61
C VAL A 54 -4.52 23.83 -18.48
N ASP A 55 -4.60 23.09 -19.60
CA ASP A 55 -4.98 21.69 -19.60
C ASP A 55 -3.70 20.85 -19.41
N VAL A 56 -3.55 20.26 -18.23
CA VAL A 56 -2.40 19.42 -17.85
C VAL A 56 -2.72 17.98 -18.25
N VAL A 57 -1.91 17.42 -19.13
CA VAL A 57 -2.11 16.07 -19.69
C VAL A 57 -1.11 15.12 -19.06
N THR A 58 -1.61 14.12 -18.34
CA THR A 58 -0.78 13.05 -17.75
C THR A 58 -1.03 11.71 -18.44
N ASP A 59 -0.25 10.68 -18.10
CA ASP A 59 -0.52 9.30 -18.49
C ASP A 59 -1.80 8.71 -17.86
N ARG A 60 -2.39 9.38 -16.86
CA ARG A 60 -3.62 8.96 -16.17
C ARG A 60 -4.86 9.69 -16.65
N VAL A 61 -4.80 11.02 -16.66
CA VAL A 61 -5.96 11.89 -16.91
C VAL A 61 -5.51 13.28 -17.36
N THR A 62 -6.39 13.99 -18.07
CA THR A 62 -6.25 15.42 -18.31
C THR A 62 -7.08 16.20 -17.30
N PHE A 63 -6.53 17.26 -16.72
CA PHE A 63 -7.25 18.15 -15.83
C PHE A 63 -6.91 19.62 -16.11
N THR A 64 -7.84 20.53 -15.83
CA THR A 64 -7.70 21.95 -16.14
C THR A 64 -7.51 22.76 -14.87
N VAL A 65 -6.52 23.63 -14.86
CA VAL A 65 -6.20 24.54 -13.74
C VAL A 65 -5.80 25.92 -14.25
N ALA A 66 -5.67 26.89 -13.34
CA ALA A 66 -5.03 28.16 -13.66
C ALA A 66 -3.54 27.97 -14.02
N PRO A 67 -2.93 28.84 -14.85
CA PRO A 67 -1.51 28.72 -15.19
C PRO A 67 -0.56 28.73 -13.98
N GLN A 68 -0.91 29.49 -12.94
CA GLN A 68 -0.14 29.64 -11.70
C GLN A 68 -0.57 28.66 -10.60
N GLN A 69 -1.44 27.69 -10.89
CA GLN A 69 -1.75 26.62 -9.95
C GLN A 69 -0.48 25.78 -9.74
N GLU A 70 -0.02 25.67 -8.50
CA GLU A 70 1.17 24.87 -8.21
C GLU A 70 0.84 23.38 -8.14
N LEU A 71 1.67 22.56 -8.77
CA LEU A 71 1.66 21.10 -8.76
C LEU A 71 2.93 20.60 -8.07
N HIS A 72 2.80 19.53 -7.29
CA HIS A 72 3.93 18.97 -6.56
C HIS A 72 4.74 18.00 -7.42
N THR A 73 6.01 18.31 -7.67
CA THR A 73 7.01 17.44 -8.31
C THR A 73 7.99 16.87 -7.28
N ALA A 74 8.91 16.02 -7.72
CA ALA A 74 9.96 15.48 -6.86
C ALA A 74 10.95 16.57 -6.38
N GLU A 75 11.10 17.65 -7.15
CA GLU A 75 12.02 18.77 -6.91
C GLU A 75 11.36 19.94 -6.17
N GLY A 76 10.03 19.91 -5.98
CA GLY A 76 9.29 20.95 -5.28
C GLY A 76 7.98 21.30 -5.95
N TRP A 77 7.55 22.54 -5.83
CA TRP A 77 6.29 23.01 -6.40
C TRP A 77 6.56 23.79 -7.68
N VAL A 78 5.84 23.46 -8.75
CA VAL A 78 5.96 24.13 -10.05
C VAL A 78 4.61 24.66 -10.51
N PRO A 79 4.53 25.85 -11.14
CA PRO A 79 3.32 26.29 -11.81
C PRO A 79 2.89 25.32 -12.90
N ALA A 80 1.59 25.10 -13.04
CA ALA A 80 1.02 24.14 -14.00
C ALA A 80 1.45 24.40 -15.45
N VAL A 81 1.66 25.67 -15.83
CA VAL A 81 2.16 26.05 -17.17
C VAL A 81 3.58 25.53 -17.46
N HIS A 82 4.37 25.24 -16.42
CA HIS A 82 5.75 24.74 -16.52
C HIS A 82 5.88 23.25 -16.18
N ALA A 83 4.76 22.55 -15.98
CA ALA A 83 4.80 21.17 -15.51
C ALA A 83 5.13 20.14 -16.60
N ALA A 84 5.11 20.51 -17.88
CA ALA A 84 5.40 19.57 -18.98
C ALA A 84 6.79 18.93 -18.84
N GLY A 85 6.86 17.61 -19.00
CA GLY A 85 8.09 16.82 -18.82
C GLY A 85 8.47 16.53 -17.37
N THR A 86 7.68 17.00 -16.39
CA THR A 86 7.93 16.72 -14.96
C THR A 86 7.12 15.52 -14.48
N MET A 87 7.53 14.98 -13.33
CA MET A 87 6.79 13.94 -12.60
C MET A 87 6.03 14.60 -11.46
N ILE A 88 4.70 14.48 -11.43
CA ILE A 88 3.85 15.07 -10.39
C ILE A 88 3.27 14.01 -9.44
N ALA A 89 3.08 14.38 -8.19
CA ALA A 89 2.54 13.48 -7.17
C ALA A 89 1.07 13.17 -7.46
N TRP A 90 0.74 11.88 -7.42
CA TRP A 90 -0.60 11.37 -7.72
C TRP A 90 -1.00 10.22 -6.83
N THR A 91 -2.29 10.11 -6.53
CA THR A 91 -2.88 8.95 -5.86
C THR A 91 -4.13 8.47 -6.61
N PRO A 92 -4.36 7.15 -6.69
CA PRO A 92 -5.57 6.62 -7.33
C PRO A 92 -6.83 7.04 -6.56
N ALA A 93 -7.69 7.84 -7.19
CA ALA A 93 -8.92 8.35 -6.55
C ALA A 93 -9.80 7.24 -5.93
N ARG A 94 -9.87 6.06 -6.56
CA ARG A 94 -10.63 4.89 -6.05
C ARG A 94 -10.14 4.36 -4.69
N LYS A 95 -8.91 4.72 -4.27
CA LYS A 95 -8.31 4.29 -3.01
C LYS A 95 -8.52 5.31 -1.88
N LEU A 96 -8.99 6.52 -2.18
CA LEU A 96 -9.12 7.59 -1.17
C LEU A 96 -10.11 7.22 -0.05
N CYS A 97 -11.25 6.64 -0.42
CA CYS A 97 -12.32 6.29 0.52
C CYS A 97 -12.17 4.90 1.16
N ARG A 98 -11.00 4.25 1.06
CA ARG A 98 -10.79 2.94 1.68
C ARG A 98 -10.63 3.06 3.19
N VAL A 99 -11.06 2.03 3.90
CA VAL A 99 -10.76 1.87 5.34
C VAL A 99 -9.25 1.67 5.49
N ARG A 100 -8.66 2.40 6.45
CA ARG A 100 -7.24 2.33 6.79
C ARG A 100 -7.13 1.71 8.18
N PRO A 101 -6.96 0.38 8.30
CA PRO A 101 -6.72 -0.25 9.59
C PRO A 101 -5.46 0.33 10.24
N ALA A 102 -5.49 0.49 11.56
CA ALA A 102 -4.29 0.75 12.34
C ALA A 102 -3.54 -0.58 12.47
N ILE A 103 -2.43 -0.70 11.75
CA ILE A 103 -1.59 -1.90 11.80
C ILE A 103 -0.67 -1.77 13.01
N VAL A 104 -0.70 -2.76 13.89
CA VAL A 104 0.12 -2.81 15.10
C VAL A 104 1.19 -3.87 14.91
N ALA A 105 2.45 -3.52 15.16
CA ALA A 105 3.55 -4.49 15.16
C ALA A 105 3.54 -5.32 16.46
N GLY A 106 4.08 -6.53 16.40
CA GLY A 106 4.06 -7.50 17.49
C GLY A 106 4.13 -8.92 16.94
N TYR A 107 4.01 -9.89 17.84
CA TYR A 107 4.05 -11.31 17.50
C TYR A 107 2.97 -11.67 16.46
N GLU A 108 1.76 -11.18 16.67
CA GLU A 108 0.58 -11.43 15.82
C GLU A 108 0.79 -10.87 14.41
N PHE A 109 1.39 -9.68 14.33
CA PHE A 109 1.77 -9.07 13.05
C PHE A 109 2.78 -9.95 12.33
N GLY A 110 3.85 -10.35 13.03
CA GLY A 110 4.84 -11.28 12.49
C GLY A 110 4.19 -12.56 11.98
N TYR A 111 3.39 -13.20 12.83
CA TYR A 111 2.74 -14.48 12.56
C TYR A 111 1.87 -14.43 11.31
N PHE A 112 0.96 -13.45 11.18
CA PHE A 112 0.12 -13.39 10.00
C PHE A 112 0.95 -13.13 8.73
N ILE A 113 2.03 -12.34 8.80
CA ILE A 113 2.92 -12.11 7.65
C ILE A 113 3.60 -13.42 7.26
N GLY A 114 4.17 -14.14 8.23
CA GLY A 114 4.84 -15.43 8.02
C GLY A 114 3.92 -16.45 7.37
N ALA A 115 2.72 -16.64 7.95
CA ALA A 115 1.71 -17.54 7.42
C ALA A 115 1.22 -17.11 6.02
N THR A 116 1.09 -15.80 5.78
CA THR A 116 0.73 -15.29 4.45
C THR A 116 1.82 -15.56 3.41
N CYS A 117 3.09 -15.45 3.80
CA CYS A 117 4.23 -15.72 2.91
C CYS A 117 4.42 -17.22 2.64
N ALA A 118 4.01 -18.10 3.55
CA ALA A 118 4.04 -19.55 3.35
C ALA A 118 2.87 -20.02 2.46
N ASP A 119 1.64 -19.93 2.96
CA ASP A 119 0.45 -20.51 2.33
C ASP A 119 -0.62 -19.49 1.89
N GLY A 120 -0.35 -18.20 2.10
CA GLY A 120 -1.29 -17.14 1.81
C GLY A 120 -1.38 -16.75 0.34
N THR A 121 -2.46 -16.05 0.01
CA THR A 121 -2.70 -15.40 -1.27
C THR A 121 -3.04 -13.94 -1.06
N VAL A 122 -2.25 -13.05 -1.68
CA VAL A 122 -2.56 -11.61 -1.74
C VAL A 122 -3.19 -11.30 -3.09
N GLY A 123 -4.51 -11.25 -3.11
CA GLY A 123 -5.28 -10.85 -4.29
C GLY A 123 -5.25 -9.34 -4.53
N LYS A 124 -6.01 -8.88 -5.54
CA LYS A 124 -6.09 -7.44 -5.90
C LYS A 124 -6.53 -6.55 -4.73
N ASN A 125 -7.51 -7.00 -3.96
CA ASN A 125 -8.21 -6.28 -2.90
C ASN A 125 -8.55 -7.17 -1.71
N TYR A 126 -7.88 -8.32 -1.58
CA TYR A 126 -8.09 -9.24 -0.48
C TYR A 126 -6.80 -9.94 -0.10
N VAL A 127 -6.79 -10.49 1.10
CA VAL A 127 -5.79 -11.43 1.63
C VAL A 127 -6.54 -12.68 2.02
N SER A 128 -6.00 -13.85 1.69
CA SER A 128 -6.64 -15.12 1.99
C SER A 128 -5.61 -16.17 2.40
N LEU A 129 -5.99 -17.02 3.34
CA LEU A 129 -5.31 -18.29 3.65
C LEU A 129 -6.31 -19.42 3.41
N VAL A 130 -5.89 -20.49 2.74
CA VAL A 130 -6.73 -21.70 2.53
C VAL A 130 -5.91 -22.94 2.82
N VAL A 131 -6.18 -23.57 3.97
CA VAL A 131 -5.38 -24.68 4.52
C VAL A 131 -6.28 -25.82 4.97
N ASN A 132 -5.71 -27.01 5.19
CA ASN A 132 -6.49 -28.15 5.69
C ASN A 132 -6.61 -28.18 7.22
N ASP A 133 -5.69 -27.51 7.92
CA ASP A 133 -5.61 -27.50 9.38
C ASP A 133 -6.48 -26.36 9.95
N GLU A 134 -7.45 -26.74 10.79
CA GLU A 134 -8.37 -25.80 11.42
C GLU A 134 -7.66 -24.87 12.42
N SER A 135 -6.74 -25.42 13.21
CA SER A 135 -6.03 -24.68 14.24
C SER A 135 -5.11 -23.62 13.64
N PHE A 136 -4.43 -23.96 12.55
CA PHE A 136 -3.60 -23.00 11.80
C PHE A 136 -4.45 -21.88 11.21
N ALA A 137 -5.59 -22.22 10.59
CA ALA A 137 -6.48 -21.22 10.02
C ALA A 137 -7.10 -20.31 11.11
N MET A 138 -7.50 -20.87 12.25
CA MET A 138 -8.04 -20.11 13.38
C MET A 138 -6.98 -19.15 13.95
N ARG A 139 -5.77 -19.64 14.19
CA ARG A 139 -4.65 -18.83 14.69
C ARG A 139 -4.28 -17.71 13.73
N TYR A 140 -4.29 -17.98 12.42
CA TYR A 140 -4.11 -16.95 11.40
C TYR A 140 -5.19 -15.87 11.48
N ALA A 141 -6.47 -16.25 11.64
CA ALA A 141 -7.57 -15.29 11.76
C ALA A 141 -7.45 -14.42 13.01
N GLU A 142 -7.09 -15.01 14.15
CA GLU A 142 -6.85 -14.29 15.41
C GLU A 142 -5.71 -13.28 15.25
N CYS A 143 -4.54 -13.73 14.79
CA CYS A 143 -3.38 -12.86 14.61
C CYS A 143 -3.63 -11.74 13.59
N LEU A 144 -4.32 -12.02 12.47
CA LEU A 144 -4.69 -10.99 11.50
C LEU A 144 -5.64 -9.96 12.13
N THR A 145 -6.63 -10.42 12.90
CA THR A 145 -7.59 -9.55 13.58
C THR A 145 -6.91 -8.68 14.62
N GLU A 146 -6.04 -9.23 15.45
CA GLU A 146 -5.30 -8.47 16.47
C GLU A 146 -4.34 -7.46 15.85
N ALA A 147 -3.60 -7.85 14.81
CA ALA A 147 -2.61 -6.98 14.18
C ALA A 147 -3.22 -5.83 13.35
N THR A 148 -4.49 -5.94 12.92
CA THR A 148 -5.09 -4.98 11.98
C THR A 148 -6.44 -4.40 12.42
N GLY A 149 -7.09 -5.00 13.41
CA GLY A 149 -8.48 -4.71 13.79
C GLY A 149 -9.52 -5.14 12.75
N LEU A 150 -9.13 -5.76 11.64
CA LEU A 150 -10.07 -6.25 10.63
C LEU A 150 -10.62 -7.61 11.05
N ALA A 151 -11.95 -7.76 11.05
CA ALA A 151 -12.58 -9.04 11.36
C ALA A 151 -12.20 -10.11 10.32
N ALA A 152 -11.34 -11.05 10.71
CA ALA A 152 -11.06 -12.26 9.96
C ALA A 152 -11.96 -13.38 10.47
N ARG A 153 -12.61 -14.11 9.55
CA ARG A 153 -13.49 -15.22 9.90
C ARG A 153 -12.99 -16.49 9.25
N LEU A 154 -13.09 -17.57 10.01
CA LEU A 154 -12.89 -18.93 9.54
C LEU A 154 -14.15 -19.39 8.78
N GLU A 155 -13.94 -19.93 7.59
CA GLU A 155 -15.00 -20.46 6.74
C GLU A 155 -14.63 -21.89 6.30
N PRO A 156 -15.47 -22.91 6.55
CA PRO A 156 -15.26 -24.22 5.96
C PRO A 156 -15.45 -24.12 4.44
N VAL A 157 -14.52 -24.69 3.69
CA VAL A 157 -14.51 -24.69 2.23
C VAL A 157 -14.15 -26.05 1.68
N THR A 158 -14.43 -26.25 0.40
CA THR A 158 -13.97 -27.40 -0.37
C THR A 158 -13.00 -26.93 -1.44
N ARG A 159 -11.89 -27.63 -1.63
CA ARG A 159 -10.88 -27.29 -2.65
C ARG A 159 -10.51 -28.50 -3.49
N PRO A 160 -10.25 -28.33 -4.80
CA PRO A 160 -9.75 -29.41 -5.63
C PRO A 160 -8.31 -29.75 -5.23
N SER A 161 -8.03 -31.03 -4.99
CA SER A 161 -6.67 -31.52 -4.76
C SER A 161 -6.13 -32.14 -6.04
N GLY A 162 -5.10 -31.52 -6.63
CA GLY A 162 -4.41 -32.10 -7.79
C GLY A 162 -3.66 -33.40 -7.46
N PHE A 163 -3.23 -33.57 -6.20
CA PHE A 163 -2.59 -34.81 -5.74
C PHE A 163 -3.58 -35.96 -5.55
N LEU A 164 -4.77 -35.68 -4.99
CA LEU A 164 -5.77 -36.71 -4.72
C LEU A 164 -6.80 -36.87 -5.85
N GLY A 165 -6.81 -35.98 -6.85
CA GLY A 165 -7.77 -35.99 -7.96
C GLY A 165 -9.22 -35.77 -7.53
N ARG A 166 -9.47 -35.25 -6.32
CA ARG A 166 -10.80 -35.02 -5.76
C ARG A 166 -10.82 -33.76 -4.90
N ASP A 167 -12.04 -33.32 -4.62
CA ASP A 167 -12.32 -32.27 -3.68
C ASP A 167 -12.01 -32.71 -2.24
N VAL A 168 -11.33 -31.84 -1.49
CA VAL A 168 -10.99 -32.05 -0.08
C VAL A 168 -11.54 -30.91 0.79
N PRO A 169 -12.00 -31.23 2.00
CA PRO A 169 -12.37 -30.20 2.97
C PRO A 169 -11.15 -29.40 3.38
N GLY A 170 -11.37 -28.14 3.71
CA GLY A 170 -10.38 -27.25 4.29
C GLY A 170 -11.04 -26.01 4.89
N PHE A 171 -10.20 -25.08 5.31
CA PHE A 171 -10.61 -23.87 5.99
C PHE A 171 -10.05 -22.66 5.27
N ARG A 172 -10.89 -21.66 5.06
CA ARG A 172 -10.54 -20.38 4.46
C ARG A 172 -10.65 -19.29 5.50
N VAL A 173 -9.64 -18.43 5.53
CA VAL A 173 -9.73 -17.10 6.13
C VAL A 173 -9.54 -16.09 5.03
N ARG A 174 -10.47 -15.14 4.87
CA ARG A 174 -10.37 -14.11 3.84
C ARG A 174 -10.80 -12.74 4.36
N VAL A 175 -9.94 -11.75 4.16
CA VAL A 175 -10.22 -10.34 4.48
C VAL A 175 -10.17 -9.52 3.20
N VAL A 176 -11.26 -8.79 2.92
CA VAL A 176 -11.36 -7.90 1.76
C VAL A 176 -10.91 -6.50 2.16
N SER A 177 -9.64 -6.19 1.91
CA SER A 177 -9.06 -4.87 2.16
C SER A 177 -8.00 -4.56 1.11
N SER A 178 -8.28 -3.58 0.24
CA SER A 178 -7.28 -3.09 -0.72
C SER A 178 -6.11 -2.38 -0.05
N TYR A 179 -6.31 -1.84 1.16
CA TYR A 179 -5.25 -1.27 1.97
C TYR A 179 -4.26 -2.34 2.42
N LEU A 180 -4.76 -3.41 3.02
CA LEU A 180 -3.92 -4.51 3.51
C LEU A 180 -3.24 -5.24 2.35
N SER A 181 -3.94 -5.47 1.22
CA SER A 181 -3.31 -6.07 0.03
C SER A 181 -2.17 -5.24 -0.53
N ASP A 182 -2.30 -3.90 -0.54
CA ASP A 182 -1.22 -3.03 -1.00
C ASP A 182 -0.05 -3.03 0.01
N ALA A 183 -0.34 -3.04 1.31
CA ALA A 183 0.67 -3.13 2.38
C ALA A 183 1.49 -4.42 2.25
N LEU A 184 0.82 -5.57 2.12
CA LEU A 184 1.50 -6.86 1.96
C LEU A 184 2.37 -6.91 0.71
N ARG A 185 1.87 -6.42 -0.43
CA ARG A 185 2.68 -6.32 -1.64
C ARG A 185 3.89 -5.43 -1.44
N GLN A 186 3.76 -4.31 -0.73
CA GLN A 186 4.90 -3.47 -0.39
C GLN A 186 5.92 -4.22 0.46
N TYR A 187 5.49 -4.90 1.51
CA TYR A 187 6.38 -5.63 2.42
C TYR A 187 7.23 -6.66 1.68
N VAL A 188 6.63 -7.37 0.73
CA VAL A 188 7.29 -8.43 -0.05
C VAL A 188 7.94 -7.94 -1.36
N GLY A 189 8.08 -6.62 -1.56
CA GLY A 189 8.79 -6.05 -2.70
C GLY A 189 8.02 -6.02 -4.02
N GLY A 190 6.69 -6.08 -3.97
CA GLY A 190 5.76 -5.80 -5.06
C GLY A 190 4.91 -7.00 -5.49
N ASP A 191 5.54 -8.15 -5.71
CA ASP A 191 4.87 -9.38 -6.13
C ASP A 191 4.81 -10.37 -4.96
N ALA A 192 3.61 -10.59 -4.43
CA ALA A 192 3.38 -11.49 -3.29
C ALA A 192 3.23 -12.97 -3.69
N HIS A 193 3.53 -13.32 -4.94
CA HIS A 193 3.56 -14.71 -5.34
C HIS A 193 4.69 -15.45 -4.62
N HIS A 194 4.41 -16.59 -3.98
CA HIS A 194 5.36 -17.34 -3.15
C HIS A 194 6.74 -17.59 -3.80
N MET A 195 6.79 -17.83 -5.12
CA MET A 195 8.05 -17.99 -5.88
C MET A 195 8.86 -16.71 -6.15
N ARG A 196 8.26 -15.52 -6.02
CA ARG A 196 8.84 -14.24 -6.46
C ARG A 196 8.85 -13.17 -5.37
N GLN A 197 8.18 -13.43 -4.26
CA GLN A 197 8.18 -12.54 -3.09
C GLN A 197 9.60 -12.35 -2.56
N ARG A 198 9.94 -11.12 -2.20
CA ARG A 198 11.16 -10.82 -1.43
C ARG A 198 10.90 -11.08 0.05
N PHE A 199 11.97 -11.20 0.82
CA PHE A 199 11.88 -11.31 2.26
C PHE A 199 11.20 -10.05 2.86
N PRO A 200 10.13 -10.18 3.67
CA PRO A 200 9.38 -9.05 4.18
C PRO A 200 10.11 -8.36 5.34
N ARG A 201 11.06 -7.46 5.04
CA ARG A 201 11.90 -6.80 6.07
C ARG A 201 11.12 -6.05 7.15
N VAL A 202 9.84 -5.73 6.91
CA VAL A 202 8.95 -5.15 7.92
C VAL A 202 8.85 -5.99 9.20
N VAL A 203 9.09 -7.29 9.12
CA VAL A 203 9.07 -8.19 10.28
C VAL A 203 10.35 -8.13 11.12
N LEU A 204 11.39 -7.45 10.63
CA LEU A 204 12.66 -7.26 11.34
C LEU A 204 12.62 -6.08 12.32
N ARG A 205 11.43 -5.53 12.59
CA ARG A 205 11.25 -4.36 13.45
C ARG A 205 11.73 -4.58 14.88
N ASP A 206 11.50 -5.77 15.39
CA ASP A 206 11.91 -6.21 16.72
C ASP A 206 11.92 -7.75 16.76
N LEU A 207 12.51 -8.31 17.81
CA LEU A 207 12.67 -9.75 17.95
C LEU A 207 11.32 -10.47 18.05
N CYS A 208 10.36 -9.90 18.79
CA CYS A 208 9.03 -10.50 19.01
C CYS A 208 8.26 -10.62 17.69
N THR A 209 8.26 -9.57 16.89
CA THR A 209 7.69 -9.58 15.54
C THR A 209 8.37 -10.63 14.66
N PHE A 210 9.70 -10.72 14.69
CA PHE A 210 10.41 -11.68 13.87
C PHE A 210 10.19 -13.14 14.31
N GLU A 211 10.07 -13.39 15.61
CA GLU A 211 9.70 -14.70 16.15
C GLU A 211 8.31 -15.13 15.68
N GLY A 212 7.32 -14.23 15.76
CA GLY A 212 5.99 -14.46 15.20
C GLY A 212 6.05 -14.82 13.72
N PHE A 213 6.84 -14.08 12.94
CA PHE A 213 7.03 -14.38 11.51
C PHE A 213 7.58 -15.78 11.27
N LEU A 214 8.61 -16.18 12.02
CA LEU A 214 9.18 -17.51 11.87
C LEU A 214 8.18 -18.61 12.25
N ASP A 215 7.38 -18.40 13.29
CA ASP A 215 6.34 -19.35 13.71
C ASP A 215 5.25 -19.49 12.65
N GLY A 216 4.72 -18.39 12.14
CA GLY A 216 3.70 -18.39 11.10
C GLY A 216 4.19 -19.01 9.79
N TYR A 217 5.44 -18.74 9.40
CA TYR A 217 6.02 -19.34 8.19
C TYR A 217 6.24 -20.85 8.35
N VAL A 218 6.72 -21.29 9.52
CA VAL A 218 6.99 -22.70 9.81
C VAL A 218 5.70 -23.52 9.92
N GLU A 219 4.61 -22.92 10.39
CA GLU A 219 3.32 -23.60 10.49
C GLU A 219 2.70 -23.89 9.10
N GLY A 220 3.00 -23.06 8.09
CA GLY A 220 2.60 -23.31 6.69
C GLY A 220 3.58 -24.19 5.92
N ASP A 221 4.81 -23.70 5.70
CA ASP A 221 5.80 -24.29 4.78
C ASP A 221 6.97 -24.96 5.52
N GLY A 222 6.75 -25.39 6.77
CA GLY A 222 7.79 -25.97 7.61
C GLY A 222 7.31 -27.05 8.56
N PHE A 223 8.22 -27.44 9.46
CA PHE A 223 7.91 -28.33 10.57
C PHE A 223 8.92 -28.16 11.69
N ARG A 224 8.51 -28.51 12.91
CA ARG A 224 9.39 -28.55 14.08
C ARG A 224 9.98 -29.95 14.27
N HIS A 225 11.25 -30.01 14.67
CA HIS A 225 11.93 -31.28 14.94
C HIS A 225 11.48 -31.85 16.29
N LYS A 226 11.25 -33.17 16.34
CA LYS A 226 10.83 -33.86 17.59
C LYS A 226 11.97 -34.16 18.56
N LYS A 227 13.21 -34.19 18.06
CA LYS A 227 14.39 -34.70 18.79
C LYS A 227 15.31 -33.60 19.32
N TRP A 228 15.15 -32.37 18.85
CA TRP A 228 16.00 -31.24 19.22
C TRP A 228 15.28 -29.92 18.91
N ASP A 229 15.70 -28.85 19.58
CA ASP A 229 15.06 -27.53 19.50
C ASP A 229 15.42 -26.79 18.21
N GLY A 230 14.59 -27.04 17.19
CA GLY A 230 14.66 -26.30 15.95
C GLY A 230 13.52 -26.65 15.00
N ARG A 231 13.52 -25.91 13.90
CA ARG A 231 12.52 -25.98 12.84
C ARG A 231 13.18 -25.97 11.48
N THR A 232 12.50 -26.55 10.50
CA THR A 232 12.92 -26.52 9.10
C THR A 232 11.84 -25.92 8.26
N VAL A 233 12.22 -25.01 7.39
CA VAL A 233 11.36 -24.44 6.36
C VAL A 233 11.81 -24.95 4.99
N VAL A 234 10.86 -25.22 4.11
CA VAL A 234 11.11 -25.73 2.77
C VAL A 234 10.49 -24.79 1.76
N SER A 235 11.30 -24.24 0.86
CA SER A 235 10.81 -23.33 -0.17
C SER A 235 11.61 -23.45 -1.46
N ALA A 236 10.94 -23.26 -2.59
CA ALA A 236 11.60 -23.11 -3.88
C ALA A 236 12.06 -21.65 -4.14
N ASN A 237 11.71 -20.70 -3.28
CA ASN A 237 12.20 -19.33 -3.32
C ASN A 237 13.58 -19.23 -2.64
N VAL A 238 14.62 -19.57 -3.38
CA VAL A 238 16.01 -19.57 -2.89
C VAL A 238 16.47 -18.20 -2.36
N PRO A 239 16.22 -17.06 -3.05
CA PRO A 239 16.61 -15.75 -2.54
C PRO A 239 16.00 -15.43 -1.16
N PHE A 240 14.75 -15.83 -0.94
CA PHE A 240 14.10 -15.66 0.36
C PHE A 240 14.81 -16.45 1.47
N LEU A 241 15.15 -17.72 1.20
CA LEU A 241 15.87 -18.57 2.16
C LEU A 241 17.30 -18.09 2.43
N GLN A 242 17.97 -17.53 1.42
CA GLN A 242 19.29 -16.92 1.58
C GLN A 242 19.24 -15.73 2.54
N GLU A 243 18.28 -14.83 2.34
CA GLU A 243 18.10 -13.67 3.22
C GLU A 243 17.77 -14.11 4.65
N LEU A 244 16.82 -15.05 4.80
CA LEU A 244 16.46 -15.58 6.11
C LEU A 244 17.67 -16.22 6.82
N ALA A 245 18.48 -16.99 6.09
CA ALA A 245 19.69 -17.61 6.64
C ALA A 245 20.70 -16.57 7.14
N LEU A 246 20.88 -15.46 6.42
CA LEU A 246 21.75 -14.36 6.85
C LEU A 246 21.25 -13.74 8.16
N ILE A 247 19.95 -13.44 8.24
CA ILE A 247 19.33 -12.80 9.42
C ILE A 247 19.51 -13.66 10.69
N ILE A 248 19.28 -14.98 10.58
CA ILE A 248 19.39 -15.91 11.72
C ILE A 248 20.82 -16.46 11.91
N GLY A 249 21.79 -16.04 11.09
CA GLY A 249 23.16 -16.53 11.13
C GLY A 249 23.30 -18.03 10.85
N ALA A 250 22.41 -18.60 10.02
CA ALA A 250 22.44 -20.00 9.62
C ALA A 250 23.28 -20.21 8.35
N ARG A 251 23.87 -21.40 8.24
CA ARG A 251 24.46 -21.86 6.98
C ARG A 251 23.33 -22.34 6.07
N PHE A 252 23.35 -21.89 4.82
CA PHE A 252 22.37 -22.31 3.82
C PHE A 252 23.08 -22.66 2.51
N THR A 253 22.79 -23.85 2.01
CA THR A 253 23.26 -24.33 0.70
C THR A 253 22.05 -24.68 -0.14
N PRO A 254 21.75 -23.93 -1.21
CA PRO A 254 20.59 -24.20 -2.05
C PRO A 254 20.74 -25.54 -2.77
N ARG A 255 19.62 -26.23 -2.95
CA ARG A 255 19.57 -27.46 -3.75
C ARG A 255 19.68 -27.15 -5.25
N PRO A 256 20.06 -28.13 -6.09
CA PRO A 256 20.12 -27.98 -7.54
C PRO A 256 18.78 -27.51 -8.14
N LYS A 257 18.88 -26.79 -9.27
CA LYS A 257 17.78 -26.09 -9.93
C LYS A 257 16.58 -27.03 -10.18
N GLY A 258 15.39 -26.65 -9.74
CA GLY A 258 14.13 -27.39 -9.91
C GLY A 258 13.61 -28.12 -8.68
N THR A 259 14.36 -28.13 -7.56
CA THR A 259 13.92 -28.72 -6.29
C THR A 259 13.81 -27.68 -5.18
N ALA A 260 12.84 -27.83 -4.28
CA ALA A 260 12.72 -26.97 -3.11
C ALA A 260 13.94 -27.14 -2.19
N SER A 261 14.46 -26.02 -1.69
CA SER A 261 15.57 -25.99 -0.73
C SER A 261 15.05 -25.98 0.69
N ALA A 262 15.84 -26.53 1.62
CA ALA A 262 15.49 -26.56 3.04
C ALA A 262 16.46 -25.70 3.83
N LEU A 263 15.93 -24.91 4.76
CA LEU A 263 16.71 -24.13 5.72
C LEU A 263 16.39 -24.62 7.13
N VAL A 264 17.44 -24.90 7.90
CA VAL A 264 17.33 -25.30 9.31
C VAL A 264 17.51 -24.07 10.19
N ILE A 265 16.53 -23.83 11.05
CA ILE A 265 16.48 -22.72 12.00
C ILE A 265 16.56 -23.34 13.39
N ALA A 266 17.69 -23.18 14.07
CA ALA A 266 17.83 -23.64 15.46
C ALA A 266 17.15 -22.63 16.40
N ASP A 267 16.46 -23.08 17.44
CA ASP A 267 15.72 -22.16 18.33
C ASP A 267 16.65 -21.20 19.09
N ARG A 268 17.91 -21.60 19.30
CA ARG A 268 18.99 -20.75 19.84
C ARG A 268 19.56 -19.72 18.86
N TRP A 269 18.95 -19.52 17.69
CA TRP A 269 19.43 -18.55 16.72
C TRP A 269 19.60 -17.13 17.27
N PRO A 270 18.79 -16.60 18.24
CA PRO A 270 18.98 -15.25 18.76
C PRO A 270 20.33 -15.08 19.44
N ALA A 271 20.84 -16.13 20.11
CA ALA A 271 22.14 -16.12 20.79
C ALA A 271 23.34 -15.94 19.84
N ARG A 272 23.13 -16.03 18.51
CA ARG A 272 24.16 -15.74 17.51
C ARG A 272 24.42 -14.25 17.31
N GLY A 273 23.51 -13.38 17.78
CA GLY A 273 23.67 -11.93 17.69
C GLY A 273 23.67 -11.36 16.27
N THR A 274 23.13 -12.09 15.28
CA THR A 274 23.10 -11.66 13.87
C THR A 274 21.87 -10.83 13.51
N PHE A 275 20.81 -10.89 14.31
CA PHE A 275 19.60 -10.09 14.06
C PHE A 275 19.86 -8.63 14.39
N THR A 276 19.55 -7.77 13.42
CA THR A 276 19.57 -6.32 13.57
C THR A 276 18.15 -5.83 13.39
N ALA A 277 17.64 -5.08 14.37
CA ALA A 277 16.33 -4.47 14.26
C ALA A 277 16.33 -3.40 13.16
N GLU A 278 15.27 -3.35 12.37
CA GLU A 278 15.14 -2.43 11.24
C GLU A 278 13.83 -1.65 11.28
N TRP A 279 13.90 -0.37 10.94
CA TRP A 279 12.69 0.42 10.78
C TRP A 279 12.15 0.33 9.36
N HIS A 280 10.92 -0.14 9.24
CA HIS A 280 10.13 -0.14 7.99
C HIS A 280 8.72 0.38 8.27
N PRO A 281 8.11 1.17 7.37
CA PRO A 281 6.74 1.62 7.51
C PRO A 281 5.76 0.44 7.52
N LEU A 282 4.85 0.43 8.50
CA LEU A 282 3.73 -0.52 8.52
C LEU A 282 2.69 -0.10 7.48
N GLU A 283 2.52 1.18 7.27
CA GLU A 283 1.47 1.64 6.40
C GLU A 283 1.91 1.67 4.92
N PRO A 284 1.02 1.33 3.98
CA PRO A 284 1.34 1.36 2.56
C PRO A 284 1.58 2.78 2.08
N VAL A 285 2.50 2.91 1.13
CA VAL A 285 2.67 4.07 0.26
C VAL A 285 1.38 4.23 -0.56
N GLU A 286 0.73 5.39 -0.43
CA GLU A 286 -0.57 5.67 -1.05
C GLU A 286 -0.47 6.58 -2.27
N SER A 287 0.69 7.19 -2.50
CA SER A 287 0.98 8.04 -3.65
C SER A 287 2.07 7.44 -4.54
N THR A 288 2.17 7.98 -5.75
CA THR A 288 3.22 7.67 -6.72
C THR A 288 3.44 8.90 -7.59
N TRP A 289 4.37 8.81 -8.52
CA TRP A 289 4.71 9.86 -9.46
C TRP A 289 4.13 9.54 -10.83
N VAL A 290 3.53 10.53 -11.49
CA VAL A 290 2.99 10.40 -12.85
C VAL A 290 3.57 11.48 -13.75
N GLU A 291 3.87 11.11 -14.99
CA GLU A 291 4.47 12.00 -15.96
C GLU A 291 3.43 12.98 -16.52
N VAL A 292 3.78 14.27 -16.55
CA VAL A 292 3.05 15.29 -17.30
C VAL A 292 3.57 15.31 -18.73
N ARG A 293 2.81 14.74 -19.65
CA ARG A 293 3.16 14.66 -21.07
C ARG A 293 3.08 16.01 -21.77
N ASP A 294 2.17 16.87 -21.34
CA ASP A 294 1.91 18.15 -21.98
C ASP A 294 1.20 19.12 -21.03
N ALA A 295 1.42 20.42 -21.23
CA ALA A 295 0.77 21.50 -20.51
C ALA A 295 0.24 22.54 -21.52
N ARG A 296 -1.04 22.42 -21.87
CA ARG A 296 -1.64 23.17 -22.98
C ARG A 296 -2.29 24.44 -22.48
N LEU A 297 -1.71 25.60 -22.79
CA LEU A 297 -2.34 26.88 -22.51
C LEU A 297 -3.58 27.06 -23.40
N ARG A 298 -4.71 27.35 -22.77
CA ARG A 298 -5.99 27.59 -23.45
C ARG A 298 -6.57 28.92 -23.04
N ARG A 299 -6.83 29.76 -24.04
CA ARG A 299 -7.49 31.06 -23.88
C ARG A 299 -9.00 30.93 -24.02
N ALA A 300 -9.74 31.81 -23.37
CA ALA A 300 -11.18 31.92 -23.54
C ALA A 300 -11.51 32.31 -25.00
N ALA A 301 -12.27 31.46 -25.70
CA ALA A 301 -12.59 31.62 -27.13
C ALA A 301 -13.56 32.78 -27.45
N GLY A 302 -14.05 33.51 -26.43
CA GLY A 302 -15.00 34.61 -26.61
C GLY A 302 -14.91 35.65 -25.49
N THR A 303 -15.99 36.40 -25.29
CA THR A 303 -16.06 37.45 -24.25
C THR A 303 -16.20 36.89 -22.83
N LYS A 304 -16.70 35.66 -22.69
CA LYS A 304 -16.94 35.04 -21.38
C LYS A 304 -15.64 34.47 -20.78
N PRO A 305 -15.12 35.04 -19.67
CA PRO A 305 -13.95 34.49 -18.99
C PRO A 305 -14.28 33.19 -18.24
N PHE A 306 -13.25 32.43 -17.90
CA PHE A 306 -13.33 31.37 -16.91
C PHE A 306 -13.62 31.96 -15.52
N THR A 307 -14.24 31.17 -14.65
CA THR A 307 -14.32 31.48 -13.21
C THR A 307 -13.47 30.44 -12.50
N LEU A 308 -12.42 30.91 -11.83
CA LEU A 308 -11.48 30.10 -11.09
C LEU A 308 -11.81 30.17 -9.61
N TYR A 309 -11.88 29.01 -8.96
CA TYR A 309 -12.15 28.87 -7.53
C TYR A 309 -10.87 28.49 -6.81
N SER A 310 -10.57 29.20 -5.72
CA SER A 310 -9.44 28.95 -4.84
C SER A 310 -9.93 28.70 -3.42
N TYR A 311 -9.20 27.85 -2.69
CA TYR A 311 -9.50 27.38 -1.36
C TYR A 311 -8.34 27.69 -0.44
N ARG A 312 -8.62 28.38 0.66
CA ARG A 312 -7.72 28.44 1.80
C ARG A 312 -7.94 27.17 2.62
N LEU A 313 -6.87 26.45 2.95
CA LEU A 313 -6.93 25.12 3.54
C LEU A 313 -6.15 25.04 4.86
N ASP A 314 -6.64 24.21 5.79
CA ASP A 314 -6.03 23.96 7.10
C ASP A 314 -6.31 22.50 7.55
N PRO A 315 -5.33 21.74 8.07
CA PRO A 315 -3.94 22.14 8.35
C PRO A 315 -2.99 22.00 7.15
N HIS A 316 -3.41 21.32 6.08
CA HIS A 316 -2.54 21.08 4.92
C HIS A 316 -2.91 22.04 3.77
N PRO A 317 -1.93 22.76 3.17
CA PRO A 317 -2.20 23.73 2.11
C PRO A 317 -2.48 23.10 0.74
N GLY A 318 -2.21 21.80 0.57
CA GLY A 318 -2.45 21.06 -0.67
C GLY A 318 -3.80 20.37 -0.70
N PHE A 319 -4.27 20.02 -1.90
CA PHE A 319 -5.48 19.23 -2.14
C PHE A 319 -5.37 18.46 -3.47
N LEU A 320 -6.27 17.50 -3.69
CA LEU A 320 -6.21 16.62 -4.86
C LEU A 320 -7.18 17.01 -5.98
N VAL A 321 -6.64 17.25 -7.18
CA VAL A 321 -7.39 17.45 -8.44
C VAL A 321 -7.28 16.18 -9.29
N ASN A 322 -8.37 15.43 -9.44
CA ASN A 322 -8.35 14.11 -10.10
C ASN A 322 -7.22 13.18 -9.58
N GLY A 323 -6.92 13.26 -8.28
CA GLY A 323 -5.84 12.52 -7.63
C GLY A 323 -4.45 13.16 -7.68
N HIS A 324 -4.24 14.26 -8.41
CA HIS A 324 -2.96 14.98 -8.48
C HIS A 324 -2.85 16.01 -7.37
N LEU A 325 -1.70 16.09 -6.71
CA LEU A 325 -1.48 17.05 -5.65
C LEU A 325 -1.25 18.46 -6.21
N ALA A 326 -2.11 19.38 -5.80
CA ALA A 326 -2.03 20.78 -6.15
C ALA A 326 -2.10 21.64 -4.88
N ARG A 327 -1.52 22.83 -4.90
CA ARG A 327 -1.69 23.83 -3.83
C ARG A 327 -1.85 25.23 -4.42
N GLN A 328 -2.39 26.13 -3.62
CA GLN A 328 -2.56 27.53 -3.98
C GLN A 328 -1.71 28.38 -3.06
N VAL A 329 -0.98 29.33 -3.63
CA VAL A 329 -0.28 30.37 -2.86
C VAL A 329 -1.34 31.33 -2.34
N TRP A 330 -1.45 31.42 -1.01
CA TRP A 330 -2.35 32.33 -0.28
C TRP A 330 -1.52 33.27 0.58
#